data_AF-A0A6M6JMD2-F1
#
_entry.id   AF-A0A6M6JMD2-F1
#
_cell.length_a   1.000
_cell.length_b   1.000
_cell.length_c   1.000
_cell.angle_alpha   90.00
_cell.angle_beta   90.00
_cell.angle_gamma   90.00
#
_symmetry.space_group_name_H-M   'P 1'
#
loop_
_entity.id
_entity.type
_entity.pdbx_description
1 polymer ?
#
loop_
_entity_poly.entity_id
_entity_poly.type
_entity_poly.pdbx_seq_one_letter_code
_entity_poly.pdbx_strand_id
1 'polypeptide(L)'
;MRTDLDPAGLGVRGFYRLLTSVVVPRPIAWVSTRSAAGVDNLAPHSFFTVSCVDPPMVQFTSVGVKDSLTNARDTGEFVVCLATEPLFEQVNATGTDFPAGVSEFAEVGLTAEPSALVAPPRVAESPVALECRLEQALTLGDSTVVIGRVVHASVRTDVFDGDPHDGGLPTIAGLAPLARLGRDEWSTVGELREITRIPYRHWPGHYSAPTA
;
A
#
# COMPACT_ATOMS: atom_id res chain seq x y z
N MET A 1 26.25 20.83 -7.43
CA MET A 1 25.78 21.82 -6.43
C MET A 1 24.59 21.23 -5.71
N ARG A 2 24.51 21.31 -4.37
CA ARG A 2 23.37 20.84 -3.57
C ARG A 2 22.61 22.04 -3.00
N THR A 3 21.32 21.84 -2.71
CA THR A 3 20.47 22.83 -2.03
C THR A 3 20.07 22.26 -0.68
N ASP A 4 20.43 22.95 0.40
CA ASP A 4 20.03 22.60 1.76
C ASP A 4 18.64 23.15 2.06
N LEU A 5 17.74 22.30 2.57
CA LEU A 5 16.34 22.62 2.82
C LEU A 5 15.98 22.26 4.27
N ASP A 6 15.56 23.24 5.05
CA ASP A 6 15.16 23.07 6.45
C ASP A 6 13.62 22.92 6.58
N PRO A 7 13.12 21.92 7.34
CA PRO A 7 11.70 21.79 7.64
C PRO A 7 11.05 23.04 8.22
N ALA A 8 11.72 23.74 9.15
CA ALA A 8 11.11 24.91 9.78
C ALA A 8 10.98 26.07 8.78
N GLY A 9 11.99 26.27 7.92
CA GLY A 9 11.96 27.28 6.86
C GLY A 9 10.92 27.05 5.75
N LEU A 10 10.70 25.80 5.34
CA LEU A 10 9.71 25.45 4.31
C LEU A 10 8.27 25.33 4.84
N GLY A 11 8.12 25.12 6.15
CA GLY A 11 6.84 24.85 6.80
C GLY A 11 6.24 23.49 6.43
N VAL A 12 5.21 23.09 7.18
CA VAL A 12 4.61 21.74 7.11
C VAL A 12 4.17 21.38 5.68
N ARG A 13 3.41 22.25 5.01
CA ARG A 13 2.90 21.97 3.65
C ARG A 13 4.01 21.89 2.61
N GLY A 14 5.01 22.77 2.70
CA GLY A 14 6.15 22.78 1.79
C GLY A 14 6.98 21.52 1.94
N PHE A 15 7.27 21.15 3.19
CA PHE A 15 8.08 19.98 3.49
C PHE A 15 7.35 18.66 3.21
N TYR A 16 6.03 18.58 3.43
CA TYR A 16 5.21 17.44 3.02
C TYR A 16 5.31 17.17 1.51
N ARG A 17 5.25 18.23 0.68
CA ARG A 17 5.40 18.09 -0.78
C ARG A 17 6.80 17.64 -1.16
N LEU A 18 7.83 18.13 -0.45
CA LEU A 18 9.20 17.68 -0.65
C LEU A 18 9.35 16.20 -0.30
N LEU A 19 8.92 15.78 0.90
CA LEU A 19 8.97 14.40 1.38
C LEU A 19 8.31 13.44 0.38
N THR A 20 7.08 13.75 -0.06
CA THR A 20 6.35 12.91 -1.02
C THR A 20 6.88 12.99 -2.45
N SER A 21 7.81 13.90 -2.77
CA SER A 21 8.47 13.94 -4.08
C SER A 21 9.81 13.20 -4.09
N VAL A 22 10.41 12.92 -2.92
CA VAL A 22 11.71 12.24 -2.81
C VAL A 22 11.63 10.83 -2.23
N VAL A 23 10.58 10.52 -1.47
CA VAL A 23 10.24 9.16 -1.06
C VAL A 23 9.34 8.57 -2.15
N VAL A 24 9.95 8.07 -3.22
CA VAL A 24 9.30 7.54 -4.42
C VAL A 24 10.15 6.39 -5.02
N PRO A 25 9.55 5.48 -5.82
CA PRO A 25 8.11 5.27 -5.98
C PRO A 25 7.50 4.70 -4.71
N ARG A 26 6.26 5.09 -4.38
CA ARG A 26 5.56 4.56 -3.21
C ARG A 26 4.53 3.52 -3.62
N PRO A 27 4.55 2.32 -3.03
CA PRO A 27 3.45 1.37 -3.22
C PRO A 27 2.19 1.92 -2.52
N ILE A 28 1.04 1.42 -2.93
CA ILE A 28 -0.26 1.93 -2.50
C ILE A 28 -1.00 0.80 -1.80
N ALA A 29 -1.30 0.98 -0.52
CA ALA A 29 -2.29 0.16 0.15
C ALA A 29 -3.68 0.65 -0.28
N TRP A 30 -4.44 -0.19 -0.98
CA TRP A 30 -5.85 0.10 -1.22
C TRP A 30 -6.68 -0.55 -0.12
N VAL A 31 -6.99 0.25 0.89
CA VAL A 31 -7.48 -0.24 2.18
C VAL A 31 -8.98 -0.33 2.15
N SER A 32 -9.52 -1.54 2.27
CA SER A 32 -10.93 -1.77 2.57
C SER A 32 -11.14 -1.91 4.07
N THR A 33 -12.17 -1.27 4.59
CA THR A 33 -12.62 -1.41 5.98
C THR A 33 -14.14 -1.46 6.02
N ARG A 34 -14.71 -1.90 7.14
CA ARG A 34 -16.14 -1.84 7.41
C ARG A 34 -16.36 -1.06 8.69
N SER A 35 -17.27 -0.10 8.67
CA SER A 35 -17.65 0.66 9.86
C SER A 35 -18.46 -0.20 10.83
N ALA A 36 -18.58 0.23 12.09
CA ALA A 36 -19.44 -0.45 13.08
C ALA A 36 -20.92 -0.51 12.66
N ALA A 37 -21.36 0.39 11.75
CA ALA A 37 -22.69 0.40 11.18
C ALA A 37 -22.85 -0.52 9.95
N GLY A 38 -21.78 -1.21 9.54
CA GLY A 38 -21.78 -2.12 8.39
C GLY A 38 -21.57 -1.46 7.03
N VAL A 39 -21.11 -0.20 7.00
CA VAL A 39 -20.79 0.51 5.74
C VAL A 39 -19.37 0.16 5.31
N ASP A 40 -19.22 -0.35 4.09
CA ASP A 40 -17.92 -0.70 3.52
C ASP A 40 -17.23 0.53 2.93
N ASN A 41 -16.02 0.81 3.38
CA ASN A 41 -15.16 1.89 2.90
C ASN A 41 -14.01 1.32 2.07
N LEU A 42 -13.55 2.07 1.07
CA LEU A 42 -12.33 1.79 0.31
C LEU A 42 -11.54 3.06 0.03
N ALA A 43 -10.26 3.13 0.43
CA ALA A 43 -9.43 4.31 0.20
C ALA A 43 -7.95 3.97 -0.08
N PRO A 44 -7.25 4.73 -0.95
CA PRO A 44 -5.83 4.53 -1.23
C PRO A 44 -4.92 5.25 -0.23
N HIS A 45 -3.90 4.55 0.27
CA HIS A 45 -2.86 5.07 1.16
C HIS A 45 -1.48 4.78 0.57
N SER A 46 -0.76 5.83 0.12
CA SER A 46 0.58 5.66 -0.47
C SER A 46 1.73 5.59 0.56
N PHE A 47 1.44 5.69 1.85
CA PHE A 47 2.44 5.49 2.91
C PHE A 47 2.33 4.05 3.38
N PHE A 48 2.80 3.11 2.55
CA PHE A 48 2.59 1.66 2.72
C PHE A 48 3.92 0.88 2.64
N THR A 49 4.09 -0.13 3.49
CA THR A 49 5.24 -1.07 3.43
C THR A 49 4.98 -2.34 4.26
N VAL A 50 5.90 -3.31 4.20
CA VAL A 50 5.93 -4.50 5.08
C VAL A 50 6.59 -4.10 6.42
N SER A 51 5.99 -4.50 7.55
CA SER A 51 6.48 -4.17 8.90
C SER A 51 7.20 -5.32 9.58
N CYS A 52 6.73 -6.56 9.38
CA CYS A 52 7.27 -7.74 10.05
C CYS A 52 7.12 -8.97 9.15
N VAL A 53 8.07 -9.91 9.26
CA VAL A 53 8.05 -11.19 8.53
C VAL A 53 7.41 -12.30 9.38
N ASP A 54 7.72 -12.35 10.68
CA ASP A 54 7.20 -13.35 11.60
C ASP A 54 6.77 -12.70 12.94
N PRO A 55 5.46 -12.55 13.19
CA PRO A 55 4.35 -12.90 12.29
C PRO A 55 4.28 -11.92 11.10
N PRO A 56 3.63 -12.30 9.98
CA PRO A 56 3.55 -11.44 8.80
C PRO A 56 2.72 -10.19 9.10
N MET A 57 3.30 -9.02 8.90
CA MET A 57 2.62 -7.74 9.13
C MET A 57 2.92 -6.74 8.03
N VAL A 58 1.91 -5.97 7.66
CA VAL A 58 2.02 -4.80 6.78
C VAL A 58 1.57 -3.54 7.51
N GLN A 59 1.97 -2.37 7.03
CA GLN A 59 1.49 -1.11 7.55
C GLN A 59 1.02 -0.17 6.46
N PHE A 60 0.01 0.63 6.78
CA PHE A 60 -0.27 1.88 6.07
C PHE A 60 -0.31 3.05 7.06
N THR A 61 -0.06 4.26 6.58
CA THR A 61 -0.21 5.47 7.40
C THR A 61 -1.41 6.29 6.93
N SER A 62 -2.26 6.67 7.87
CA SER A 62 -3.31 7.67 7.67
C SER A 62 -2.79 9.05 8.08
N VAL A 63 -2.82 10.01 7.17
CA VAL A 63 -2.62 11.43 7.50
C VAL A 63 -3.98 12.01 7.90
N GLY A 64 -4.08 12.51 9.13
CA GLY A 64 -5.34 12.84 9.77
C GLY A 64 -6.16 11.60 10.13
N VAL A 65 -7.36 11.85 10.66
CA VAL A 65 -8.34 10.82 11.00
C VAL A 65 -9.34 10.71 9.86
N LYS A 66 -9.22 9.63 9.10
CA LYS A 66 -10.11 9.24 8.00
C LYS A 66 -10.92 8.01 8.38
N ASP A 67 -11.98 7.72 7.64
CA ASP A 67 -12.86 6.58 7.89
C ASP A 67 -12.11 5.25 7.91
N SER A 68 -11.13 5.03 7.03
CA SER A 68 -10.26 3.84 7.08
C SER A 68 -9.54 3.67 8.43
N LEU A 69 -9.04 4.76 9.04
CA LEU A 69 -8.40 4.70 10.36
C LEU A 69 -9.43 4.46 11.47
N THR A 70 -10.56 5.17 11.43
CA THR A 70 -11.64 5.04 12.40
C THR A 70 -12.17 3.61 12.41
N ASN A 71 -12.53 3.08 11.25
CA ASN A 71 -13.07 1.73 11.08
C ASN A 71 -12.08 0.66 11.52
N ALA A 72 -10.79 0.78 11.17
CA ALA A 72 -9.76 -0.18 11.59
C ALA A 72 -9.58 -0.19 13.12
N ARG A 73 -9.68 0.96 13.79
CA ARG A 73 -9.64 1.06 15.26
C ARG A 73 -10.88 0.48 15.92
N ASP A 74 -12.06 0.79 15.37
CA ASP A 74 -13.34 0.42 15.97
C ASP A 74 -13.66 -1.07 15.80
N THR A 75 -13.29 -1.65 14.65
CA THR A 75 -13.59 -3.05 14.32
C THR A 75 -12.40 -3.98 14.46
N GLY A 76 -11.18 -3.44 14.46
CA GLY A 76 -9.94 -4.23 14.54
C GLY A 76 -9.58 -4.96 13.25
N GLU A 77 -10.26 -4.69 12.13
CA GLU A 77 -10.11 -5.44 10.88
C GLU A 77 -10.02 -4.51 9.66
N PHE A 78 -9.22 -4.93 8.68
CA PHE A 78 -9.11 -4.28 7.37
C PHE A 78 -8.54 -5.24 6.33
N VAL A 79 -8.70 -4.91 5.04
CA VAL A 79 -8.09 -5.64 3.93
C VAL A 79 -7.23 -4.69 3.12
N VAL A 80 -6.00 -5.10 2.78
CA VAL A 80 -5.15 -4.36 1.82
C VAL A 80 -5.26 -5.05 0.47
N CYS A 81 -5.93 -4.40 -0.48
CA CYS A 81 -5.96 -4.82 -1.87
C CYS A 81 -4.79 -4.19 -2.64
N LEU A 82 -4.28 -4.89 -3.67
CA LEU A 82 -3.27 -4.32 -4.55
C LEU A 82 -3.90 -3.33 -5.53
N ALA A 83 -3.35 -2.11 -5.59
CA ALA A 83 -3.66 -1.13 -6.63
C ALA A 83 -2.91 -1.48 -7.91
N THR A 84 -3.64 -1.77 -8.99
CA THR A 84 -3.07 -2.25 -10.26
C THR A 84 -3.37 -1.30 -11.42
N GLU A 85 -2.56 -1.36 -12.47
CA GLU A 85 -2.69 -0.51 -13.66
C GLU A 85 -4.12 -0.51 -14.26
N PRO A 86 -4.81 -1.66 -14.43
CA PRO A 86 -6.18 -1.66 -14.97
C PRO A 86 -7.22 -0.96 -14.09
N LEU A 87 -6.90 -0.68 -12.83
CA LEU A 87 -7.80 -0.06 -11.84
C LEU A 87 -7.38 1.38 -11.52
N PHE A 88 -6.52 1.98 -12.34
CA PHE A 88 -5.93 3.30 -12.11
C PHE A 88 -6.97 4.38 -11.75
N GLU A 89 -8.04 4.48 -12.54
CA GLU A 89 -9.07 5.49 -12.33
C GLU A 89 -9.87 5.24 -11.05
N GLN A 90 -10.24 4.00 -10.76
CA GLN A 90 -10.98 3.61 -9.56
C GLN A 90 -10.15 3.82 -8.30
N VAL A 91 -8.88 3.42 -8.31
CA VAL A 91 -7.96 3.67 -7.18
C VAL A 91 -7.87 5.17 -6.91
N ASN A 92 -7.76 6.01 -7.94
CA ASN A 92 -7.74 7.47 -7.74
C ASN A 92 -9.10 8.01 -7.25
N ALA A 93 -10.22 7.53 -7.81
CA ALA A 93 -11.57 7.99 -7.48
C ALA A 93 -11.95 7.69 -6.02
N THR A 94 -11.56 6.54 -5.49
CA THR A 94 -11.73 6.16 -4.07
C THR A 94 -10.91 7.03 -3.09
N GLY A 95 -10.05 7.92 -3.60
CA GLY A 95 -9.38 8.95 -2.79
C GLY A 95 -10.22 10.21 -2.53
N THR A 96 -11.43 10.30 -3.09
CA THR A 96 -12.37 11.40 -2.88
C THR A 96 -12.90 11.40 -1.45
N ASP A 97 -13.17 12.59 -0.90
CA ASP A 97 -13.71 12.78 0.45
C ASP A 97 -15.23 12.51 0.48
N PHE A 98 -15.61 11.25 0.28
CA PHE A 98 -17.01 10.82 0.36
C PHE A 98 -17.52 10.92 1.81
N PRO A 99 -18.83 11.17 2.03
CA PRO A 99 -19.41 11.08 3.35
C PRO A 99 -19.32 9.64 3.92
N ALA A 100 -19.06 9.49 5.22
CA ALA A 100 -18.88 8.19 5.89
C ALA A 100 -20.02 7.15 5.74
N GLY A 101 -21.20 7.57 5.29
CA GLY A 101 -22.34 6.67 5.00
C GLY A 101 -22.38 6.16 3.56
N VAL A 102 -21.45 6.57 2.70
CA VAL A 102 -21.38 6.22 1.29
C VAL A 102 -20.26 5.23 1.08
N SER A 103 -20.55 4.11 0.40
CA SER A 103 -19.54 3.11 0.09
C SER A 103 -18.84 3.45 -1.22
N GLU A 104 -17.53 3.68 -1.19
CA GLU A 104 -16.78 4.01 -2.41
C GLU A 104 -16.79 2.84 -3.42
N PHE A 105 -16.90 1.60 -2.96
CA PHE A 105 -17.07 0.44 -3.86
C PHE A 105 -18.22 0.65 -4.85
N ALA A 106 -19.40 1.05 -4.34
CA ALA A 106 -20.58 1.28 -5.15
C ALA A 106 -20.41 2.50 -6.07
N GLU A 107 -19.85 3.59 -5.53
CA GLU A 107 -19.66 4.85 -6.27
C GLU A 107 -18.69 4.72 -7.46
N VAL A 108 -17.67 3.87 -7.32
CA VAL A 108 -16.66 3.67 -8.38
C VAL A 108 -16.87 2.39 -9.20
N GLY A 109 -17.98 1.69 -8.98
CA GLY A 109 -18.36 0.51 -9.75
C GLY A 109 -17.47 -0.73 -9.54
N LEU A 110 -16.96 -0.92 -8.32
CA LEU A 110 -16.17 -2.09 -7.94
C LEU A 110 -17.02 -3.15 -7.25
N THR A 111 -16.65 -4.41 -7.45
CA THR A 111 -17.34 -5.54 -6.82
C THR A 111 -16.74 -5.83 -5.44
N ALA A 112 -17.55 -5.66 -4.39
CA ALA A 112 -17.21 -6.11 -3.05
C ALA A 112 -17.32 -7.64 -2.96
N GLU A 113 -16.20 -8.32 -2.75
CA GLU A 113 -16.13 -9.77 -2.56
C GLU A 113 -15.93 -10.11 -1.08
N PRO A 114 -16.67 -11.06 -0.49
CA PRO A 114 -16.46 -11.47 0.89
C PRO A 114 -15.04 -11.98 1.16
N SER A 115 -14.45 -11.49 2.25
CA SER A 115 -13.19 -12.00 2.81
C SER A 115 -13.41 -13.33 3.54
N ALA A 116 -12.34 -14.10 3.74
CA ALA A 116 -12.39 -15.41 4.37
C ALA A 116 -12.41 -15.36 5.90
N LEU A 117 -11.62 -14.47 6.51
CA LEU A 117 -11.33 -14.42 7.95
C LEU A 117 -11.63 -13.07 8.63
N VAL A 118 -11.94 -12.03 7.87
CA VAL A 118 -12.28 -10.69 8.37
C VAL A 118 -13.58 -10.17 7.76
N ALA A 119 -14.22 -9.20 8.41
CA ALA A 119 -15.50 -8.64 7.97
C ALA A 119 -15.42 -7.72 6.72
N PRO A 120 -14.41 -6.83 6.57
CA PRO A 120 -14.32 -5.96 5.40
C PRO A 120 -14.14 -6.78 4.10
N PRO A 121 -14.83 -6.42 3.00
CA PRO A 121 -14.70 -7.13 1.74
C PRO A 121 -13.35 -6.86 1.08
N ARG A 122 -12.97 -7.71 0.13
CA ARG A 122 -11.88 -7.43 -0.82
C ARG A 122 -12.45 -6.89 -2.13
N VAL A 123 -11.61 -6.22 -2.91
CA VAL A 123 -11.94 -5.78 -4.27
C VAL A 123 -11.79 -6.97 -5.20
N ALA A 124 -12.90 -7.48 -5.77
CA ALA A 124 -12.88 -8.69 -6.61
C ALA A 124 -11.94 -8.54 -7.83
N GLU A 125 -11.83 -7.31 -8.35
CA GLU A 125 -11.00 -6.99 -9.50
C GLU A 125 -9.50 -6.94 -9.15
N SER A 126 -9.12 -6.81 -7.87
CA SER A 126 -7.71 -6.80 -7.46
C SER A 126 -7.11 -8.22 -7.47
N PRO A 127 -5.88 -8.42 -7.96
CA PRO A 127 -5.26 -9.74 -7.96
C PRO A 127 -4.75 -10.18 -6.60
N VAL A 128 -4.68 -9.29 -5.61
CA VAL A 128 -4.14 -9.58 -4.29
C VAL A 128 -4.99 -8.91 -3.24
N ALA A 129 -5.36 -9.66 -2.21
CA ALA A 129 -5.99 -9.14 -1.00
C ALA A 129 -5.30 -9.73 0.24
N LEU A 130 -4.85 -8.86 1.13
CA LEU A 130 -4.25 -9.21 2.42
C LEU A 130 -5.24 -8.89 3.53
N GLU A 131 -5.86 -9.90 4.11
CA GLU A 131 -6.79 -9.76 5.22
C GLU A 131 -6.02 -9.56 6.51
N CYS A 132 -6.30 -8.46 7.20
CA CYS A 132 -5.51 -7.99 8.33
C CYS A 132 -6.37 -7.82 9.58
N ARG A 133 -5.80 -8.19 10.73
CA ARG A 133 -6.27 -7.75 12.05
C ARG A 133 -5.34 -6.68 12.58
N LEU A 134 -5.89 -5.62 13.16
CA LEU A 134 -5.13 -4.52 13.74
C LEU A 134 -4.23 -5.06 14.86
N GLU A 135 -2.92 -4.87 14.69
CA GLU A 135 -1.91 -5.17 15.72
C GLU A 135 -1.63 -3.92 16.56
N GLN A 136 -1.41 -2.78 15.89
CA GLN A 136 -1.09 -1.52 16.57
C GLN A 136 -1.47 -0.30 15.72
N ALA A 137 -1.90 0.78 16.37
CA ALA A 137 -2.06 2.09 15.75
C ALA A 137 -1.22 3.14 16.50
N LEU A 138 -0.12 3.59 15.91
CA LEU A 138 0.82 4.53 16.51
C LEU A 138 0.61 5.95 15.96
N THR A 139 0.16 6.87 16.80
CA THR A 139 0.00 8.28 16.44
C THR A 139 1.37 9.00 16.47
N LEU A 140 1.73 9.62 15.35
CA LEU A 140 2.95 10.41 15.13
C LEU A 140 2.56 11.79 14.59
N GLY A 141 2.38 12.76 15.48
CA GLY A 141 1.92 14.10 15.09
C GLY A 141 0.51 14.05 14.48
N ASP A 142 0.39 14.48 13.22
CA ASP A 142 -0.87 14.46 12.45
C ASP A 142 -1.16 13.13 11.76
N SER A 143 -0.23 12.17 11.86
CA SER A 143 -0.30 10.90 11.14
C SER A 143 -0.47 9.74 12.11
N THR A 144 -1.11 8.65 11.68
CA THR A 144 -1.18 7.39 12.44
C THR A 144 -0.66 6.26 11.58
N VAL A 145 0.38 5.58 12.05
CA VAL A 145 0.86 4.32 11.46
C VAL A 145 -0.03 3.20 11.95
N VAL A 146 -0.70 2.52 11.03
CA VAL A 146 -1.58 1.38 11.29
C VAL A 146 -0.85 0.12 10.87
N ILE A 147 -0.55 -0.75 11.83
CA ILE A 147 0.12 -2.04 11.62
C ILE A 147 -0.93 -3.13 11.73
N GLY A 148 -1.06 -3.94 10.67
CA GLY A 148 -1.96 -5.08 10.63
C GLY A 148 -1.19 -6.39 10.52
N ARG A 149 -1.58 -7.37 11.33
CA ARG A 149 -1.17 -8.77 11.17
C ARG A 149 -1.97 -9.39 10.03
N VAL A 150 -1.26 -9.88 9.02
CA VAL A 150 -1.89 -10.60 7.90
C VAL A 150 -2.34 -11.97 8.40
N VAL A 151 -3.64 -12.22 8.38
CA VAL A 151 -4.24 -13.48 8.81
C VAL A 151 -4.65 -14.37 7.63
N HIS A 152 -4.83 -13.79 6.44
CA HIS A 152 -5.08 -14.51 5.20
C HIS A 152 -4.57 -13.70 4.00
N ALA A 153 -4.11 -14.37 2.96
CA ALA A 153 -3.77 -13.76 1.69
C ALA A 153 -4.49 -14.51 0.57
N SER A 154 -5.24 -13.78 -0.26
CA SER A 154 -5.82 -14.28 -1.51
C SER A 154 -5.07 -13.66 -2.67
N VAL A 155 -4.58 -14.51 -3.58
CA VAL A 155 -3.87 -14.07 -4.79
C VAL A 155 -4.44 -14.81 -5.99
N ARG A 156 -4.73 -14.08 -7.09
CA ARG A 156 -5.22 -14.70 -8.32
C ARG A 156 -4.20 -15.72 -8.85
N THR A 157 -4.69 -16.89 -9.26
CA THR A 157 -3.81 -18.00 -9.67
C THR A 157 -3.05 -17.72 -10.96
N ASP A 158 -3.59 -16.86 -11.84
CA ASP A 158 -3.02 -16.53 -13.14
C ASP A 158 -1.84 -15.56 -13.09
N VAL A 159 -1.54 -14.96 -11.92
CA VAL A 159 -0.38 -14.06 -11.77
C VAL A 159 0.89 -14.76 -11.31
N PHE A 160 0.81 -16.04 -10.92
CA PHE A 160 1.95 -16.82 -10.44
C PHE A 160 2.84 -17.33 -11.57
N ASP A 161 4.14 -17.32 -11.31
CA ASP A 161 5.11 -18.18 -12.00
C ASP A 161 5.40 -19.39 -11.10
N GLY A 162 4.94 -20.57 -11.53
CA GLY A 162 4.98 -21.82 -10.76
C GLY A 162 3.77 -22.05 -9.86
N ASP A 163 3.79 -23.16 -9.11
CA ASP A 163 2.73 -23.53 -8.15
C ASP A 163 2.95 -22.77 -6.83
N PRO A 164 2.00 -21.96 -6.32
CA PRO A 164 2.14 -21.27 -5.03
C PRO A 164 2.37 -22.20 -3.83
N HIS A 165 1.98 -23.47 -3.94
CA HIS A 165 2.20 -24.49 -2.91
C HIS A 165 3.58 -25.18 -3.03
N ASP A 166 4.33 -24.91 -4.12
CA ASP A 166 5.68 -25.40 -4.37
C ASP A 166 6.66 -24.25 -4.67
N GLY A 167 6.48 -23.12 -3.98
CA GLY A 167 7.41 -21.98 -4.03
C GLY A 167 7.23 -21.04 -5.24
N GLY A 168 6.20 -21.23 -6.06
CA GLY A 168 5.81 -20.28 -7.09
C GLY A 168 5.40 -18.94 -6.50
N LEU A 169 5.72 -17.85 -7.19
CA LEU A 169 5.49 -16.48 -6.71
C LEU A 169 4.77 -15.64 -7.76
N PRO A 170 4.00 -14.61 -7.35
CA PRO A 170 3.42 -13.68 -8.28
C PRO A 170 4.50 -12.93 -9.07
N THR A 171 4.34 -12.83 -10.38
CA THR A 171 5.23 -12.04 -11.22
C THR A 171 4.84 -10.57 -11.20
N ILE A 172 5.81 -9.67 -11.33
CA ILE A 172 5.51 -8.24 -11.44
C ILE A 172 4.65 -7.94 -12.69
N ALA A 173 4.89 -8.65 -13.78
CA ALA A 173 4.09 -8.52 -15.01
C ALA A 173 2.64 -8.95 -14.80
N GLY A 174 2.39 -10.06 -14.10
CA GLY A 174 1.03 -10.51 -13.77
C GLY A 174 0.31 -9.60 -12.77
N LEU A 175 1.05 -9.02 -11.82
CA LEU A 175 0.49 -8.10 -10.83
C LEU A 175 0.19 -6.70 -11.39
N ALA A 176 1.00 -6.20 -12.33
CA ALA A 176 0.92 -4.86 -12.89
C ALA A 176 0.65 -3.76 -11.82
N PRO A 177 1.47 -3.62 -10.77
CA PRO A 177 1.17 -2.73 -9.66
C PRO A 177 1.42 -1.26 -10.02
N LEU A 178 0.56 -0.38 -9.52
CA LEU A 178 0.75 1.06 -9.58
C LEU A 178 1.63 1.56 -8.42
N ALA A 179 2.35 2.65 -8.68
CA ALA A 179 3.01 3.42 -7.65
C ALA A 179 2.63 4.90 -7.70
N ARG A 180 2.62 5.55 -6.53
CA ARG A 180 2.45 7.00 -6.41
C ARG A 180 3.82 7.67 -6.39
N LEU A 181 3.95 8.78 -7.13
CA LEU A 181 5.14 9.60 -7.20
C LEU A 181 4.94 10.95 -6.47
N GLY A 182 5.63 12.00 -6.90
CA GLY A 182 5.41 13.35 -6.39
C GLY A 182 4.11 13.95 -6.92
N ARG A 183 3.45 14.81 -6.13
CA ARG A 183 2.23 15.52 -6.56
C ARG A 183 1.12 14.53 -7.00
N ASP A 184 0.61 14.70 -8.21
CA ASP A 184 -0.45 13.89 -8.82
C ASP A 184 0.08 12.89 -9.84
N GLU A 185 1.39 12.61 -9.79
CA GLU A 185 2.06 11.70 -10.70
C GLU A 185 1.98 10.25 -10.19
N TRP A 186 1.87 9.32 -11.14
CA TRP A 186 1.82 7.88 -10.93
C TRP A 186 2.76 7.19 -11.90
N SER A 187 3.17 5.97 -11.59
CA SER A 187 3.93 5.12 -12.49
C SER A 187 3.50 3.67 -12.44
N THR A 188 3.77 2.97 -13.53
CA THR A 188 3.95 1.51 -13.54
C THR A 188 5.32 1.17 -12.95
N VAL A 189 5.67 -0.12 -12.83
CA VAL A 189 6.99 -0.53 -12.29
C VAL A 189 8.16 -0.15 -13.20
N GLY A 190 7.94 -0.07 -14.52
CA GLY A 190 8.99 0.23 -15.50
C GLY A 190 9.89 -0.97 -15.82
N GLU A 191 11.16 -0.70 -16.17
CA GLU A 191 12.15 -1.72 -16.54
C GLU A 191 12.58 -2.56 -15.32
N LEU A 192 12.42 -3.88 -15.40
CA LEU A 192 12.91 -4.81 -14.39
C LEU A 192 14.40 -5.07 -14.58
N ARG A 193 15.16 -4.94 -13.50
CA ARG A 193 16.59 -5.30 -13.46
C ARG A 193 16.83 -6.29 -12.34
N GLU A 194 17.56 -7.35 -12.64
CA GLU A 194 17.88 -8.39 -11.68
C GLU A 194 19.35 -8.35 -11.30
N ILE A 195 19.62 -8.39 -10.00
CA ILE A 195 20.96 -8.56 -9.44
C ILE A 195 20.86 -9.32 -8.13
N THR A 196 21.71 -10.32 -7.94
CA THR A 196 21.72 -11.11 -6.72
C THR A 196 22.55 -10.41 -5.64
N ARG A 197 22.15 -10.55 -4.38
CA ARG A 197 22.95 -10.08 -3.26
C ARG A 197 24.28 -10.85 -3.24
N ILE A 198 25.39 -10.13 -3.26
CA ILE A 198 26.72 -10.71 -3.11
C ILE A 198 26.92 -11.10 -1.63
N PRO A 199 27.08 -12.39 -1.31
CA PRO A 199 27.44 -12.80 0.05
C PRO A 199 28.83 -12.25 0.41
N TYR A 200 29.06 -11.89 1.67
CA TYR A 200 30.35 -11.28 2.10
C TYR A 200 31.57 -12.11 1.68
N ARG A 201 31.48 -13.44 1.75
CA ARG A 201 32.53 -14.38 1.28
C ARG A 201 32.91 -14.23 -0.20
N HIS A 202 32.06 -13.61 -1.02
CA HIS A 202 32.29 -13.36 -2.44
C HIS A 202 32.42 -11.85 -2.73
N TRP A 203 32.66 -11.02 -1.72
CA TRP A 203 32.78 -9.58 -1.89
C TRP A 203 33.98 -9.25 -2.80
N PRO A 204 33.81 -8.43 -3.86
CA PRO A 204 34.87 -8.20 -4.86
C PRO A 204 36.05 -7.36 -4.35
N GLY A 205 36.00 -6.87 -3.11
CA GLY A 205 37.07 -6.09 -2.47
C GLY A 205 37.22 -4.66 -2.98
N HIS A 206 36.60 -4.32 -4.11
CA HIS A 206 36.59 -2.96 -4.66
C HIS A 206 35.29 -2.72 -5.44
N TYR A 207 34.78 -1.50 -5.35
CA TYR A 207 33.85 -0.91 -6.31
C TYR A 207 34.53 0.35 -6.82
N SER A 208 34.75 0.45 -8.12
CA SER A 208 35.29 1.69 -8.70
C SER A 208 34.33 2.83 -8.41
N ALA A 209 34.84 3.98 -7.98
CA ALA A 209 34.04 5.18 -7.93
C ALA A 209 33.49 5.47 -9.33
N PRO A 210 32.24 5.95 -9.47
CA PRO A 210 31.75 6.44 -10.75
C PRO A 210 32.76 7.43 -11.32
N THR A 211 33.19 7.22 -12.56
CA THR A 211 34.01 8.21 -13.28
C THR A 211 33.23 9.52 -13.34
N ALA A 212 33.86 10.60 -12.86
CA ALA A 212 33.29 11.94 -12.79
C ALA A 212 32.91 12.49 -14.17
#